data_AF-A0A355DUB7-F1
#
_entry.id   AF-A0A355DUB7-F1
#
_cell.length_a   1.000
_cell.length_b   1.000
_cell.length_c   1.000
_cell.angle_alpha   90.00
_cell.angle_beta   90.00
_cell.angle_gamma   90.00
#
_symmetry.space_group_name_H-M   'P 1'
#
loop_
_entity.id
_entity.type
_entity.pdbx_description
1 polymer ?
#
loop_
_entity_poly.entity_id
_entity_poly.type
_entity_poly.pdbx_seq_one_letter_code
_entity_poly.pdbx_strand_id
1 'polypeptide(L)'
;MSSASAIAVLVFCSSAVATEDPAAVNVVQDSTNEKLTEKTNDVTESTTNLTDSTNSILDQINQYTNDSPAPNPLGQVTNVSQLRDVQPGDWAYQALRSLIERYGIIAGYPNSTFRGNQSITRYEFAAALFNVLEQIYLLIQREQDSVPSADLTVLEQLTDEFILELSLLRGDVDAVTARTIELELTQFSTTTKLDGEVIVGAVGIVAGENTKGNRIDDVISLGHRTRLNLETSFTGRDLLQTELQAEGLGSLEERTLTPEGELAFTGSMDSNLEIDALLYTFPVGDRTQVVVAANGGDADDFTNTMNPYLDGDGASGAVSRFATRPPIYYLVRGAGVGVKHTFNDRLEFSLGYLVENGNNPNLNSGLFDGSYGAIAQVVYQPSEQISIGLTYVNAYNQDLQTGSNHANLFNQLGLPVVSNS
;
A
#
# COMPACT_ATOMS: atom_id res chain seq x y z
N MET A 1 -9.58 -19.34 50.69
CA MET A 1 -9.42 -20.81 50.63
C MET A 1 -8.98 -21.15 49.22
N SER A 2 -7.98 -22.00 49.03
CA SER A 2 -7.54 -22.42 47.69
C SER A 2 -8.62 -23.32 47.10
N SER A 3 -9.34 -22.86 46.08
CA SER A 3 -10.09 -23.76 45.19
C SER A 3 -9.08 -24.59 44.41
N ALA A 4 -9.36 -25.87 44.21
CA ALA A 4 -8.56 -26.74 43.35
C ALA A 4 -9.53 -27.43 42.38
N SER A 5 -9.45 -27.04 41.11
CA SER A 5 -10.23 -27.63 40.03
C SER A 5 -9.31 -28.14 38.93
N ALA A 6 -9.59 -29.34 38.42
CA ALA A 6 -8.85 -29.93 37.31
C ALA A 6 -9.59 -29.66 36.01
N ILE A 7 -8.88 -29.16 35.00
CA ILE A 7 -9.42 -28.83 33.67
C ILE A 7 -8.75 -29.74 32.64
N ALA A 8 -9.55 -30.37 31.79
CA ALA A 8 -9.09 -31.14 30.62
C ALA A 8 -9.48 -30.39 29.34
N VAL A 9 -8.53 -30.27 28.40
CA VAL A 9 -8.70 -29.52 27.16
C VAL A 9 -8.18 -30.32 25.96
N LEU A 10 -8.96 -30.34 24.88
CA LEU A 10 -8.55 -30.81 23.55
C LEU A 10 -8.92 -29.74 22.52
N VAL A 11 -7.94 -29.25 21.75
CA VAL A 11 -8.11 -28.13 20.81
C VAL A 11 -7.72 -28.54 19.39
N PHE A 12 -8.51 -28.11 18.40
CA PHE A 12 -8.17 -28.12 16.98
C PHE A 12 -8.23 -26.70 16.43
N CYS A 13 -7.17 -26.27 15.74
CA CYS A 13 -7.08 -24.94 15.12
C CYS A 13 -6.93 -25.08 13.60
N SER A 14 -7.55 -24.17 12.86
CA SER A 14 -7.36 -24.01 11.41
C SER A 14 -7.34 -22.53 11.08
N SER A 15 -6.42 -22.11 10.21
CA SER A 15 -6.35 -20.76 9.67
C SER A 15 -6.31 -20.78 8.13
N ALA A 16 -6.83 -19.73 7.50
CA ALA A 16 -6.84 -19.55 6.06
C ALA A 16 -6.80 -18.07 5.69
N VAL A 17 -5.93 -17.70 4.75
CA VAL A 17 -5.88 -16.34 4.19
C VAL A 17 -6.47 -16.36 2.79
N ALA A 18 -7.48 -15.53 2.55
CA ALA A 18 -7.97 -15.22 1.21
C ALA A 18 -7.18 -14.03 0.67
N THR A 19 -6.29 -14.30 -0.28
CA THR A 19 -5.64 -13.26 -1.09
C THR A 19 -6.28 -13.24 -2.47
N GLU A 20 -6.73 -12.08 -2.95
CA GLU A 20 -6.84 -11.90 -4.39
C GLU A 20 -5.43 -11.98 -4.98
N ASP A 21 -5.21 -12.91 -5.91
CA ASP A 21 -4.05 -12.92 -6.79
C ASP A 21 -4.28 -11.78 -7.78
N PRO A 22 -3.61 -10.62 -7.66
CA PRO A 22 -3.73 -9.59 -8.67
C PRO A 22 -3.15 -10.21 -9.94
N ALA A 23 -4.01 -10.46 -10.94
CA ALA A 23 -3.63 -11.02 -12.22
C ALA A 23 -2.26 -10.49 -12.64
N ALA A 24 -1.29 -11.39 -12.79
CA ALA A 24 0.08 -11.06 -13.13
C ALA A 24 0.16 -10.15 -14.36
N VAL A 25 0.21 -8.83 -14.13
CA VAL A 25 0.73 -7.89 -15.10
C VAL A 25 2.23 -8.06 -15.04
N ASN A 26 2.79 -8.70 -16.08
CA ASN A 26 4.23 -8.77 -16.29
C ASN A 26 4.79 -7.36 -16.36
N VAL A 27 5.25 -6.83 -15.23
CA VAL A 27 6.11 -5.66 -15.18
C VAL A 27 7.49 -6.14 -15.61
N VAL A 28 7.86 -5.80 -16.84
CA VAL A 28 9.26 -5.85 -17.28
C VAL A 28 10.02 -4.88 -16.38
N GLN A 29 10.79 -5.43 -15.44
CA GLN A 29 11.81 -4.69 -14.69
C GLN A 29 12.83 -4.14 -15.70
N ASP A 30 12.68 -2.87 -16.07
CA ASP A 30 13.77 -2.12 -16.69
C ASP A 30 14.54 -1.36 -15.60
N SER A 31 15.86 -1.37 -15.75
CA SER A 31 16.86 -1.03 -14.74
C SER A 31 17.12 0.48 -14.69
N THR A 32 16.06 1.29 -14.67
CA THR A 32 16.15 2.74 -14.90
C THR A 32 16.16 3.58 -13.62
N ASN A 33 15.81 3.01 -12.47
CA ASN A 33 15.62 3.78 -11.22
C ASN A 33 16.90 4.17 -10.46
N GLU A 34 18.08 3.68 -10.83
CA GLU A 34 19.35 4.17 -10.24
C GLU A 34 20.02 5.30 -11.05
N LYS A 35 19.53 5.62 -12.25
CA LYS A 35 20.13 6.65 -13.12
C LYS A 35 19.42 8.00 -13.13
N LEU A 36 18.31 8.15 -12.40
CA LEU A 36 17.47 9.35 -12.39
C LEU A 36 17.67 10.24 -11.17
N THR A 37 18.23 9.72 -10.07
CA THR A 37 18.49 10.49 -8.84
C THR A 37 19.73 11.39 -8.92
N GLU A 38 20.60 11.20 -9.92
CA GLU A 38 21.77 12.06 -10.15
C GLU A 38 21.43 13.30 -11.03
N LYS A 39 20.23 13.35 -11.63
CA LYS A 39 19.80 14.43 -12.54
C LYS A 39 18.85 15.47 -11.93
N THR A 40 18.51 15.34 -10.65
CA THR A 40 17.55 16.24 -9.97
C THR A 40 18.22 17.47 -9.33
N ASN A 41 19.55 17.50 -9.21
CA ASN A 41 20.27 18.65 -8.62
C ASN A 41 20.62 19.77 -9.63
N ASP A 42 20.33 19.61 -10.92
CA ASP A 42 20.78 20.54 -11.98
C ASP A 42 19.67 21.47 -12.52
N VAL A 43 18.49 21.47 -11.89
CA VAL A 43 17.30 22.18 -12.43
C VAL A 43 17.14 23.61 -11.85
N THR A 44 18.01 24.07 -10.94
CA THR A 44 17.83 25.39 -10.29
C THR A 44 18.68 26.54 -10.87
N GLU A 45 19.46 26.32 -11.94
CA GLU A 45 20.23 27.39 -12.60
C GLU A 45 20.13 27.30 -14.13
N SER A 46 18.99 27.65 -14.73
CA SER A 46 18.92 27.94 -16.18
C SER A 46 17.65 28.71 -16.53
N THR A 47 17.56 29.97 -16.10
CA THR A 47 16.58 30.95 -16.65
C THR A 47 17.24 32.01 -17.55
N THR A 48 18.46 31.76 -18.02
CA THR A 48 19.14 32.62 -18.99
C THR A 48 19.73 31.74 -20.09
N ASN A 49 19.07 31.70 -21.25
CA ASN A 49 19.63 31.51 -22.61
C ASN A 49 18.63 30.81 -23.55
N LEU A 50 17.52 31.49 -23.88
CA LEU A 50 16.56 31.04 -24.92
C LEU A 50 17.11 31.15 -26.36
N THR A 51 18.33 31.65 -26.54
CA THR A 51 19.01 31.77 -27.84
C THR A 51 20.04 30.68 -28.13
N ASP A 52 20.44 29.88 -27.13
CA ASP A 52 21.39 28.77 -27.32
C ASP A 52 20.70 27.47 -27.72
N SER A 53 19.44 27.27 -27.31
CA SER A 53 18.68 26.05 -27.60
C SER A 53 18.27 25.94 -29.07
N THR A 54 18.02 27.05 -29.76
CA THR A 54 17.74 27.05 -31.22
C THR A 54 18.97 26.62 -32.02
N ASN A 55 20.16 27.10 -31.66
CA ASN A 55 21.42 26.69 -32.31
C ASN A 55 21.75 25.22 -32.01
N SER A 56 21.51 24.74 -30.78
CA SER A 56 21.71 23.34 -30.42
C SER A 56 20.75 22.37 -31.14
N ILE A 57 19.51 22.78 -31.42
CA ILE A 57 18.54 21.97 -32.16
C ILE A 57 18.90 21.95 -33.65
N LEU A 58 19.34 23.09 -34.20
CA LEU A 58 19.88 23.18 -35.57
C LEU A 58 21.14 22.31 -35.76
N ASP A 59 22.05 22.29 -34.78
CA ASP A 59 23.27 21.47 -34.83
C ASP A 59 22.98 19.97 -34.72
N GLN A 60 21.98 19.58 -33.91
CA GLN A 60 21.54 18.18 -33.82
C GLN A 60 20.87 17.73 -35.12
N ILE A 61 20.06 18.58 -35.76
CA ILE A 61 19.47 18.30 -37.08
C ILE A 61 20.57 18.12 -38.13
N ASN A 62 21.58 19.00 -38.16
CA ASN A 62 22.73 18.89 -39.05
C ASN A 62 23.58 17.62 -38.78
N GLN A 63 23.65 17.15 -37.54
CA GLN A 63 24.33 15.89 -37.20
C GLN A 63 23.56 14.65 -37.71
N TYR A 64 22.23 14.67 -37.69
CA TYR A 64 21.41 13.61 -38.29
C TYR A 64 21.49 13.59 -39.83
N THR A 65 21.80 14.72 -40.47
CA THR A 65 21.97 14.81 -41.93
C THR A 65 23.33 14.28 -42.43
N ASN A 66 24.36 14.27 -41.58
CA ASN A 66 25.74 13.97 -42.00
C ASN A 66 26.15 12.50 -41.94
N ASP A 67 25.33 11.61 -41.36
CA ASP A 67 25.62 10.16 -41.26
C ASP A 67 24.93 9.30 -42.34
N SER A 68 24.40 9.93 -43.39
CA SER A 68 23.88 9.23 -44.57
C SER A 68 24.94 9.16 -45.67
N PRO A 69 25.23 7.99 -46.26
CA PRO A 69 26.20 7.88 -47.34
C PRO A 69 25.72 8.70 -48.55
N ALA A 70 26.65 9.42 -49.17
CA ALA A 70 26.43 10.37 -50.25
C ALA A 70 25.39 9.90 -51.29
N PRO A 71 24.46 10.78 -51.74
CA PRO A 71 23.48 10.42 -52.75
C PRO A 71 24.18 10.27 -54.10
N ASN A 72 24.07 9.08 -54.70
CA ASN A 72 24.35 8.89 -56.11
C ASN A 72 23.48 9.86 -56.94
N PRO A 73 24.05 10.62 -57.88
CA PRO A 73 23.25 11.42 -58.79
C PRO A 73 22.65 10.49 -59.86
N LEU A 74 21.32 10.63 -60.07
CA LEU A 74 20.47 10.04 -61.13
C LEU A 74 19.86 8.64 -60.88
N GLY A 75 18.54 8.64 -60.64
CA GLY A 75 17.62 7.48 -60.77
C GLY A 75 16.62 7.43 -59.60
N GLN A 76 15.30 7.46 -59.74
CA GLN A 76 14.40 7.28 -60.88
C GLN A 76 13.05 7.87 -60.42
N VAL A 77 12.43 8.74 -61.22
CA VAL A 77 11.08 9.26 -60.93
C VAL A 77 10.09 8.09 -61.03
N THR A 78 9.61 7.59 -59.89
CA THR A 78 8.57 6.57 -59.86
C THR A 78 7.26 7.23 -60.27
N ASN A 79 6.81 7.01 -61.51
CA ASN A 79 5.52 7.53 -61.95
C ASN A 79 4.40 6.90 -61.10
N VAL A 80 3.32 7.60 -60.78
CA VAL A 80 2.22 7.09 -59.93
C VAL A 80 1.64 5.76 -60.45
N SER A 81 1.73 5.53 -61.75
CA SER A 81 1.40 4.27 -62.41
C SER A 81 2.28 3.06 -62.01
N GLN A 82 3.37 3.28 -61.28
CA GLN A 82 4.32 2.26 -60.82
C GLN A 82 4.11 1.88 -59.33
N LEU A 83 3.25 2.61 -58.62
CA LEU A 83 2.86 2.24 -57.25
C LEU A 83 1.87 1.07 -57.31
N ARG A 84 2.20 -0.03 -56.63
CA ARG A 84 1.43 -1.28 -56.69
C ARG A 84 0.08 -1.22 -55.98
N ASP A 85 -0.11 -0.26 -55.09
CA ASP A 85 -1.22 -0.14 -54.17
C ASP A 85 -2.11 1.08 -54.43
N VAL A 86 -1.92 1.77 -55.56
CA VAL A 86 -2.75 2.92 -55.97
C VAL A 86 -3.22 2.70 -57.42
N GLN A 87 -4.52 2.61 -57.62
CA GLN A 87 -5.15 2.39 -58.93
C GLN A 87 -5.69 3.70 -59.54
N PRO A 88 -5.82 3.81 -60.87
CA PRO A 88 -6.36 5.01 -61.54
C PRO A 88 -7.78 5.44 -61.11
N GLY A 89 -8.54 4.55 -60.48
CA GLY A 89 -9.88 4.82 -59.93
C GLY A 89 -9.88 5.30 -58.47
N ASP A 90 -8.74 5.29 -57.78
CA ASP A 90 -8.65 5.70 -56.38
C ASP A 90 -8.70 7.22 -56.25
N TRP A 91 -9.42 7.71 -55.23
CA TRP A 91 -9.55 9.14 -54.96
C TRP A 91 -8.18 9.83 -54.75
N ALA A 92 -7.21 9.10 -54.19
CA ALA A 92 -5.85 9.60 -53.94
C ALA A 92 -4.98 9.63 -55.20
N TYR A 93 -5.36 8.94 -56.28
CA TYR A 93 -4.53 8.81 -57.49
C TYR A 93 -4.23 10.17 -58.13
N GLN A 94 -5.24 11.04 -58.26
CA GLN A 94 -5.05 12.38 -58.85
C GLN A 94 -4.19 13.29 -57.97
N ALA A 95 -4.36 13.22 -56.65
CA ALA A 95 -3.57 13.99 -55.69
C ALA A 95 -2.10 13.55 -55.71
N LEU A 96 -1.85 12.24 -55.67
CA LEU A 96 -0.51 11.66 -55.77
C LEU A 96 0.12 11.96 -57.13
N ARG A 97 -0.65 11.90 -58.21
CA ARG A 97 -0.17 12.25 -59.55
C ARG A 97 0.36 13.68 -59.61
N SER A 98 -0.38 14.63 -59.03
CA SER A 98 0.08 16.01 -58.93
C SER A 98 1.36 16.13 -58.09
N LEU A 99 1.41 15.52 -56.91
CA LEU A 99 2.56 15.60 -56.00
C LEU A 99 3.84 14.96 -56.57
N ILE A 100 3.71 13.83 -57.27
CA ILE A 100 4.83 13.03 -57.76
C ILE A 100 5.30 13.51 -59.13
N GLU A 101 4.38 13.76 -60.07
CA GLU A 101 4.77 14.16 -61.43
C GLU A 101 5.11 15.65 -61.54
N ARG A 102 4.43 16.52 -60.77
CA ARG A 102 4.63 17.98 -60.86
C ARG A 102 5.68 18.51 -59.89
N TYR A 103 5.74 17.95 -58.68
CA TYR A 103 6.62 18.49 -57.63
C TYR A 103 7.71 17.50 -57.19
N GLY A 104 7.67 16.23 -57.61
CA GLY A 104 8.72 15.24 -57.29
C GLY A 104 8.84 14.89 -55.81
N ILE A 105 7.80 15.16 -55.01
CA ILE A 105 7.90 15.24 -53.54
C ILE A 105 7.85 13.86 -52.85
N ILE A 106 7.18 12.87 -53.46
CA ILE A 106 6.91 11.57 -52.83
C ILE A 106 7.38 10.46 -53.77
N ALA A 107 8.46 9.75 -53.43
CA ALA A 107 8.92 8.60 -54.24
C ALA A 107 8.17 7.29 -53.94
N GLY A 108 7.28 7.29 -52.92
CA GLY A 108 6.74 6.07 -52.33
C GLY A 108 7.80 5.34 -51.51
N TYR A 109 7.43 4.22 -50.89
CA TYR A 109 8.38 3.37 -50.18
C TYR A 109 9.27 2.59 -51.17
N PRO A 110 10.49 2.15 -50.77
CA PRO A 110 11.42 1.43 -51.64
C PRO A 110 10.85 0.16 -52.32
N ASN A 111 9.75 -0.37 -51.79
CA ASN A 111 9.02 -1.53 -52.34
C ASN A 111 7.92 -1.15 -53.36
N SER A 112 7.93 0.09 -53.86
CA SER A 112 6.95 0.63 -54.81
C SER A 112 5.50 0.61 -54.30
N THR A 113 5.31 0.95 -53.02
CA THR A 113 3.98 1.12 -52.40
C THR A 113 3.85 2.49 -51.74
N PHE A 114 2.63 3.02 -51.59
CA PHE A 114 2.32 4.26 -50.88
C PHE A 114 1.81 4.03 -49.45
N ARG A 115 1.18 2.89 -49.18
CA ARG A 115 0.64 2.44 -47.89
C ARG A 115 -0.39 3.38 -47.26
N GLY A 116 -1.23 4.00 -48.07
CA GLY A 116 -2.21 5.02 -47.62
C GLY A 116 -3.27 4.56 -46.59
N ASN A 117 -3.40 3.26 -46.33
CA ASN A 117 -4.32 2.70 -45.33
C ASN A 117 -3.64 2.37 -44.00
N GLN A 118 -2.35 2.64 -43.83
CA GLN A 118 -1.63 2.42 -42.57
C GLN A 118 -1.45 3.73 -41.82
N SER A 119 -1.63 3.69 -40.50
CA SER A 119 -1.28 4.83 -39.65
C SER A 119 0.24 5.00 -39.61
N ILE A 120 0.70 6.21 -39.91
CA ILE A 120 2.11 6.59 -39.82
C ILE A 120 2.46 7.04 -38.40
N THR A 121 3.71 6.83 -38.00
CA THR A 121 4.21 7.38 -36.73
C THR A 121 4.45 8.89 -36.85
N ARG A 122 4.45 9.61 -35.71
CA ARG A 122 4.74 11.06 -35.68
C ARG A 122 6.08 11.41 -36.34
N TYR A 123 7.08 10.52 -36.21
CA TYR A 123 8.40 10.70 -36.82
C TYR A 123 8.39 10.51 -38.34
N GLU A 124 7.63 9.54 -38.85
CA GLU A 124 7.50 9.31 -40.29
C GLU A 124 6.75 10.46 -40.98
N PHE A 125 5.73 11.03 -40.33
CA PHE A 125 5.05 12.21 -40.83
C PHE A 125 5.97 13.43 -40.91
N ALA A 126 6.74 13.69 -39.85
CA ALA A 126 7.68 14.81 -39.80
C ALA A 126 8.78 14.69 -40.87
N ALA A 127 9.32 13.48 -41.07
CA ALA A 127 10.32 13.23 -42.11
C ALA A 127 9.75 13.43 -43.53
N ALA A 128 8.51 12.98 -43.78
CA ALA A 128 7.85 13.22 -45.06
C ALA A 128 7.62 14.72 -45.31
N LEU A 129 7.14 15.45 -44.30
CA LEU A 129 6.91 16.89 -44.38
C LEU A 129 8.21 17.68 -44.59
N PHE A 130 9.30 17.30 -43.90
CA PHE A 130 10.59 17.95 -44.10
C PHE A 130 11.10 17.80 -45.54
N ASN A 131 10.99 16.59 -46.12
CA ASN A 131 11.35 16.36 -47.52
C ASN A 131 10.48 17.18 -48.50
N VAL A 132 9.18 17.34 -48.19
CA VAL A 132 8.27 18.21 -48.96
C VAL A 132 8.77 19.65 -48.97
N LEU A 133 9.11 20.18 -47.79
CA LEU A 133 9.60 21.55 -47.63
C LEU A 133 10.94 21.78 -48.33
N GLU A 134 11.86 20.80 -48.28
CA GLU A 134 13.15 20.87 -48.97
C GLU A 134 13.00 20.84 -50.50
N GLN A 135 12.12 19.98 -51.04
CA GLN A 135 11.86 19.94 -52.48
C GLN A 135 11.16 21.20 -52.98
N ILE A 136 10.23 21.76 -52.21
CA ILE A 136 9.63 23.06 -52.53
C ILE A 136 10.71 24.16 -52.54
N TYR A 137 11.60 24.20 -51.55
CA TYR A 137 12.72 25.15 -51.53
C TYR A 137 13.65 25.01 -52.75
N LEU A 138 13.93 23.79 -53.18
CA LEU A 138 14.74 23.51 -54.38
C LEU A 138 14.03 23.90 -55.68
N LEU A 139 12.71 23.68 -55.79
CA LEU A 139 11.92 24.11 -56.95
C LEU A 139 11.84 25.64 -57.04
N ILE A 140 11.71 26.31 -55.90
CA ILE A 140 11.75 27.78 -55.78
C ILE A 140 13.09 28.35 -56.27
N GLN A 141 14.22 27.68 -56.01
CA GLN A 141 15.53 28.11 -56.53
C GLN A 141 15.71 27.87 -58.04
N ARG A 142 14.94 26.95 -58.62
CA ARG A 142 15.16 26.45 -59.99
C ARG A 142 14.27 27.12 -61.04
N GLU A 143 13.09 27.62 -60.66
CA GLU A 143 12.22 28.41 -61.53
C GLU A 143 12.42 29.91 -61.29
N GLN A 144 12.98 30.59 -62.28
CA GLN A 144 13.30 32.03 -62.27
C GLN A 144 12.06 32.92 -62.50
N ASP A 145 10.86 32.44 -62.20
CA ASP A 145 9.59 33.18 -62.30
C ASP A 145 8.82 33.12 -60.98
N SER A 146 8.96 34.20 -60.21
CA SER A 146 8.10 34.67 -59.12
C SER A 146 7.23 33.61 -58.42
N VAL A 147 7.79 32.98 -57.39
CA VAL A 147 6.98 32.48 -56.26
C VAL A 147 6.14 33.67 -55.78
N PRO A 148 4.80 33.59 -55.79
CA PRO A 148 3.97 34.64 -55.25
C PRO A 148 4.35 34.83 -53.79
N SER A 149 4.74 36.04 -53.40
CA SER A 149 5.14 36.34 -52.02
C SER A 149 4.08 35.92 -50.99
N ALA A 150 2.81 35.84 -51.44
CA ALA A 150 1.68 35.33 -50.67
C ALA A 150 1.85 33.86 -50.21
N ASP A 151 2.41 32.98 -51.05
CA ASP A 151 2.53 31.54 -50.72
C ASP A 151 3.65 31.31 -49.70
N LEU A 152 4.72 32.12 -49.75
CA LEU A 152 5.78 32.10 -48.74
C LEU A 152 5.26 32.57 -47.38
N THR A 153 4.41 33.60 -47.36
CA THR A 153 3.75 34.08 -46.13
C THR A 153 2.80 33.05 -45.52
N VAL A 154 2.06 32.29 -46.34
CA VAL A 154 1.19 31.20 -45.85
C VAL A 154 2.03 30.06 -45.26
N LEU A 155 3.16 29.72 -45.89
CA LEU A 155 4.06 28.69 -45.39
C LEU A 155 4.67 29.11 -44.04
N GLU A 156 5.15 30.36 -43.94
CA GLU A 156 5.66 30.95 -42.69
C GLU A 156 4.60 30.90 -41.58
N GLN A 157 3.36 31.31 -41.87
CA GLN A 157 2.23 31.23 -40.93
C GLN A 157 1.93 29.80 -40.48
N LEU A 158 1.93 28.84 -41.39
CA LEU A 158 1.71 27.43 -41.04
C LEU A 158 2.86 26.86 -40.22
N THR A 159 4.12 27.20 -40.52
CA THR A 159 5.25 26.78 -39.68
C THR A 159 5.18 27.40 -38.29
N ASP A 160 4.80 28.68 -38.18
CA ASP A 160 4.63 29.36 -36.90
C ASP A 160 3.48 28.73 -36.08
N GLU A 161 2.36 28.41 -36.73
CA GLU A 161 1.21 27.75 -36.11
C GLU A 161 1.55 26.31 -35.69
N PHE A 162 2.27 25.55 -36.50
CA PHE A 162 2.71 24.19 -36.17
C PHE A 162 3.73 24.17 -35.02
N ILE A 163 4.68 25.11 -34.99
CA ILE A 163 5.64 25.22 -33.88
C ILE A 163 4.90 25.52 -32.57
N LEU A 164 3.89 26.40 -32.64
CA LEU A 164 3.04 26.72 -31.49
C LEU A 164 2.19 25.51 -31.05
N GLU A 165 1.53 24.81 -31.97
CA GLU A 165 0.74 23.61 -31.67
C GLU A 165 1.59 22.47 -31.11
N LEU A 166 2.80 22.26 -31.62
CA LEU A 166 3.72 21.23 -31.10
C LEU A 166 4.22 21.59 -29.70
N SER A 167 4.44 22.87 -29.41
CA SER A 167 4.78 23.35 -28.07
C SER A 167 3.64 23.12 -27.09
N LEU A 168 2.39 23.42 -27.49
CA LEU A 168 1.19 23.16 -26.70
C LEU A 168 1.00 21.67 -26.43
N LEU A 169 1.09 20.83 -27.46
CA LEU A 169 0.93 19.38 -27.33
C LEU A 169 2.01 18.77 -26.42
N ARG A 170 3.24 19.28 -26.46
CA ARG A 170 4.29 18.88 -25.52
C ARG A 170 3.91 19.25 -24.09
N GLY A 171 3.42 20.47 -23.87
CA GLY A 171 2.94 20.91 -22.55
C GLY A 171 1.81 20.04 -22.01
N ASP A 172 0.85 19.65 -22.86
CA ASP A 172 -0.25 18.76 -22.48
C ASP A 172 0.25 17.35 -22.15
N VAL A 173 1.19 16.82 -22.92
CA VAL A 173 1.83 15.52 -22.62
C VAL A 173 2.59 15.59 -21.30
N ASP A 174 3.37 16.63 -21.07
CA ASP A 174 4.12 16.83 -19.83
C ASP A 174 3.16 16.95 -18.63
N ALA A 175 2.04 17.67 -18.79
CA ALA A 175 1.00 17.79 -17.76
C ALA A 175 0.27 16.47 -17.50
N VAL A 176 -0.06 15.70 -18.54
CA VAL A 176 -0.66 14.37 -18.39
C VAL A 176 0.31 13.40 -17.74
N THR A 177 1.59 13.41 -18.12
CA THR A 177 2.64 12.60 -17.49
C THR A 177 2.83 12.98 -16.03
N ALA A 178 2.89 14.27 -15.71
CA ALA A 178 2.96 14.73 -14.32
C ALA A 178 1.74 14.29 -13.52
N ARG A 179 0.53 14.37 -14.11
CA ARG A 179 -0.71 13.91 -13.48
C ARG A 179 -0.76 12.39 -13.32
N THR A 180 -0.23 11.62 -14.26
CA THR A 180 -0.10 10.17 -14.14
C THR A 180 0.88 9.81 -13.02
N ILE A 181 2.03 10.46 -12.94
CA ILE A 181 3.00 10.26 -11.85
C ILE A 181 2.37 10.65 -10.50
N GLU A 182 1.64 11.75 -10.43
CA GLU A 182 0.90 12.15 -9.22
C GLU A 182 -0.15 11.10 -8.85
N LEU A 183 -0.94 10.60 -9.82
CA LEU A 183 -1.94 9.55 -9.59
C LEU A 183 -1.30 8.21 -9.20
N GLU A 184 -0.12 7.87 -9.72
CA GLU A 184 0.64 6.67 -9.32
C GLU A 184 1.21 6.83 -7.90
N LEU A 185 1.71 8.03 -7.54
CA LEU A 185 2.21 8.34 -6.20
C LEU A 185 1.08 8.48 -5.16
N THR A 186 -0.14 8.80 -5.60
CA THR A 186 -1.33 9.00 -4.73
C THR A 186 -2.38 7.90 -4.86
N GLN A 187 -2.11 6.84 -5.64
CA GLN A 187 -3.01 5.71 -5.72
C GLN A 187 -2.94 4.95 -4.39
N PHE A 188 -3.93 5.22 -3.54
CA PHE A 188 -4.30 4.37 -2.44
C PHE A 188 -4.56 2.97 -3.01
N SER A 189 -3.59 2.07 -2.90
CA SER A 189 -3.84 0.64 -3.09
C SER A 189 -4.50 0.15 -1.80
N THR A 190 -5.82 0.30 -1.70
CA THR A 190 -6.60 -0.31 -0.60
C THR A 190 -6.65 -1.82 -0.83
N THR A 191 -5.54 -2.49 -0.55
CA THR A 191 -5.50 -3.94 -0.52
C THR A 191 -6.05 -4.37 0.82
N THR A 192 -7.29 -4.85 0.82
CA THR A 192 -7.87 -5.54 1.96
C THR A 192 -7.66 -7.03 1.80
N LYS A 193 -7.00 -7.66 2.75
CA LYS A 193 -6.90 -9.12 2.86
C LYS A 193 -7.85 -9.62 3.93
N LEU A 194 -8.41 -10.80 3.71
CA LEU A 194 -9.20 -11.50 4.72
C LEU A 194 -8.38 -12.66 5.24
N ASP A 195 -8.03 -12.62 6.52
CA ASP A 195 -7.50 -13.76 7.27
C ASP A 195 -8.62 -14.32 8.17
N GLY A 196 -8.77 -15.64 8.17
CA GLY A 196 -9.83 -16.33 8.89
C GLY A 196 -9.26 -17.45 9.75
N GLU A 197 -9.71 -17.52 10.99
CA GLU A 197 -9.27 -18.50 11.97
C GLU A 197 -10.47 -19.13 12.68
N VAL A 198 -10.41 -20.44 12.88
CA VAL A 198 -11.38 -21.17 13.69
C VAL A 198 -10.64 -22.08 14.67
N ILE A 199 -11.00 -21.95 15.94
CA ILE A 199 -10.62 -22.85 17.02
C ILE A 199 -11.87 -23.63 17.44
N VAL A 200 -11.75 -24.95 17.56
CA VAL A 200 -12.76 -25.81 18.15
C VAL A 200 -12.15 -26.53 19.34
N GLY A 201 -12.76 -26.36 20.51
CA GLY A 201 -12.25 -26.90 21.77
C GLY A 201 -13.29 -27.73 22.51
N ALA A 202 -12.89 -28.94 22.93
CA ALA A 202 -13.61 -29.71 23.94
C ALA A 202 -12.94 -29.48 25.31
N VAL A 203 -13.69 -28.89 26.24
CA VAL A 203 -13.18 -28.43 27.54
C VAL A 203 -14.06 -28.97 28.65
N GLY A 204 -13.47 -29.55 29.68
CA GLY A 204 -14.21 -30.03 30.85
C GLY A 204 -13.54 -29.67 32.15
N ILE A 205 -14.36 -29.27 33.14
CA ILE A 205 -13.94 -29.27 34.54
C ILE A 205 -14.22 -30.69 35.04
N VAL A 206 -13.16 -31.44 35.37
CA VAL A 206 -13.25 -32.89 35.61
C VAL A 206 -13.24 -33.27 37.09
N ALA A 207 -12.90 -32.33 37.96
CA ALA A 207 -13.00 -32.44 39.42
C ALA A 207 -12.79 -31.06 40.05
N GLY A 208 -13.29 -30.87 41.27
CA GLY A 208 -12.91 -29.72 42.10
C GLY A 208 -14.06 -28.97 42.76
N GLU A 209 -13.67 -27.95 43.52
CA GLU A 209 -14.56 -26.98 44.15
C GLU A 209 -14.23 -25.57 43.63
N ASN A 210 -15.26 -24.72 43.54
CA ASN A 210 -15.08 -23.31 43.23
C ASN A 210 -14.49 -22.53 44.42
N THR A 211 -14.17 -21.25 44.22
CA THR A 211 -13.57 -20.40 45.28
C THR A 211 -14.43 -20.24 46.54
N LYS A 212 -15.71 -20.64 46.50
CA LYS A 212 -16.64 -20.66 47.64
C LYS A 212 -16.73 -22.03 48.34
N GLY A 213 -15.96 -23.03 47.91
CA GLY A 213 -15.97 -24.39 48.47
C GLY A 213 -17.15 -25.24 48.02
N ASN A 214 -17.87 -24.83 46.96
CA ASN A 214 -18.93 -25.66 46.39
C ASN A 214 -18.35 -26.55 45.31
N ARG A 215 -18.73 -27.84 45.29
CA ARG A 215 -18.37 -28.75 44.20
C ARG A 215 -18.88 -28.20 42.88
N ILE A 216 -18.00 -28.19 41.88
CA ILE A 216 -18.35 -27.82 40.51
C ILE A 216 -18.87 -29.07 39.80
N ASP A 217 -19.92 -28.89 39.00
CA ASP A 217 -20.45 -29.98 38.17
C ASP A 217 -19.44 -30.37 37.09
N ASP A 218 -19.23 -31.68 36.95
CA ASP A 218 -18.31 -32.27 35.99
C ASP A 218 -18.95 -32.23 34.58
N VAL A 219 -18.91 -31.06 33.93
CA VAL A 219 -19.47 -30.84 32.59
C VAL A 219 -18.35 -30.66 31.58
N ILE A 220 -18.41 -31.47 30.53
CA ILE A 220 -17.64 -31.30 29.29
C ILE A 220 -18.47 -30.46 28.33
N SER A 221 -17.89 -29.35 27.90
CA SER A 221 -18.42 -28.43 26.90
C SER A 221 -17.65 -28.60 25.59
N LEU A 222 -18.35 -28.49 24.48
CA LEU A 222 -17.75 -28.33 23.15
C LEU A 222 -18.13 -26.92 22.68
N GLY A 223 -17.13 -26.15 22.28
CA GLY A 223 -17.33 -24.78 21.82
C GLY A 223 -16.31 -24.39 20.78
N HIS A 224 -16.39 -23.15 20.34
CA HIS A 224 -15.56 -22.63 19.28
C HIS A 224 -15.24 -21.15 19.50
N ARG A 225 -14.21 -20.70 18.80
CA ARG A 225 -13.94 -19.30 18.49
C ARG A 225 -13.73 -19.19 16.98
N THR A 226 -14.46 -18.30 16.33
CA THR A 226 -14.23 -17.92 14.93
C THR A 226 -13.79 -16.48 14.90
N ARG A 227 -12.69 -16.20 14.19
CA ARG A 227 -12.16 -14.86 14.00
C ARG A 227 -11.96 -14.58 12.51
N LEU A 228 -12.37 -13.40 12.07
CA LEU A 228 -12.22 -12.91 10.71
C LEU A 228 -11.56 -11.54 10.75
N ASN A 229 -10.33 -11.47 10.26
CA ASN A 229 -9.51 -10.27 10.20
C ASN A 229 -9.58 -9.65 8.81
N LEU A 230 -10.14 -8.45 8.72
CA LEU A 230 -10.05 -7.60 7.54
C LEU A 230 -8.84 -6.68 7.70
N GLU A 231 -7.77 -6.99 6.98
CA GLU A 231 -6.49 -6.27 7.00
C GLU A 231 -6.40 -5.34 5.80
N THR A 232 -6.63 -4.05 6.00
CA THR A 232 -6.57 -3.03 4.95
C THR A 232 -5.31 -2.18 5.07
N SER A 233 -4.53 -2.06 4.01
CA SER A 233 -3.45 -1.07 3.91
C SER A 233 -3.85 0.08 2.99
N PHE A 234 -3.56 1.33 3.34
CA PHE A 234 -3.85 2.50 2.49
C PHE A 234 -2.58 3.05 1.81
N THR A 235 -1.42 2.84 2.42
CA THR A 235 -0.11 3.38 2.01
C THR A 235 0.92 2.29 1.72
N GLY A 236 0.59 1.02 1.96
CA GLY A 236 1.50 -0.12 1.88
C GLY A 236 2.43 -0.28 3.09
N ARG A 237 2.42 0.66 4.04
CA ARG A 237 3.19 0.59 5.30
C ARG A 237 2.33 0.68 6.56
N ASP A 238 1.04 0.97 6.39
CA ASP A 238 0.04 1.04 7.44
C ASP A 238 -0.92 -0.16 7.36
N LEU A 239 -1.61 -0.43 8.46
CA LEU A 239 -2.55 -1.52 8.61
C LEU A 239 -3.75 -1.05 9.44
N LEU A 240 -4.92 -1.06 8.83
CA LEU A 240 -6.20 -1.03 9.54
C LEU A 240 -6.69 -2.47 9.67
N GLN A 241 -6.75 -2.97 10.90
CA GLN A 241 -7.30 -4.28 11.23
C GLN A 241 -8.71 -4.09 11.80
N THR A 242 -9.69 -4.69 11.13
CA THR A 242 -11.03 -4.88 11.67
C THR A 242 -11.24 -6.36 11.96
N GLU A 243 -11.30 -6.70 13.23
CA GLU A 243 -11.46 -8.07 13.68
C GLU A 243 -12.91 -8.35 14.07
N LEU A 244 -13.50 -9.34 13.42
CA LEU A 244 -14.83 -9.86 13.75
C LEU A 244 -14.68 -11.20 14.45
N GLN A 245 -15.31 -11.36 15.60
CA GLN A 245 -15.21 -12.57 16.42
C GLN A 245 -16.58 -13.12 16.81
N ALA A 246 -16.67 -14.43 16.88
CA ALA A 246 -17.80 -15.15 17.47
C ALA A 246 -17.29 -16.29 18.36
N GLU A 247 -17.75 -16.32 19.60
CA GLU A 247 -17.35 -17.31 20.60
C GLU A 247 -18.56 -18.08 21.14
N GLY A 248 -18.37 -19.39 21.36
CA GLY A 248 -19.44 -20.27 21.82
C GLY A 248 -19.02 -21.26 22.90
N LEU A 249 -17.87 -21.05 23.55
CA LEU A 249 -17.39 -21.94 24.61
C LEU A 249 -17.74 -21.44 26.02
N GLY A 250 -17.86 -20.13 26.20
CA GLY A 250 -18.06 -19.52 27.51
C GLY A 250 -16.81 -19.42 28.37
N SER A 251 -16.78 -18.43 29.24
CA SER A 251 -15.71 -18.29 30.24
C SER A 251 -15.78 -19.41 31.28
N LEU A 252 -14.62 -19.96 31.65
CA LEU A 252 -14.53 -20.95 32.72
C LEU A 252 -14.62 -20.30 34.09
N GLU A 253 -14.21 -19.03 34.20
CA GLU A 253 -14.34 -18.22 35.41
C GLU A 253 -15.77 -18.18 35.96
N GLU A 254 -16.80 -18.17 35.10
CA GLU A 254 -18.20 -18.20 35.55
C GLU A 254 -18.54 -19.44 36.38
N ARG A 255 -17.83 -20.55 36.14
CA ARG A 255 -18.04 -21.84 36.82
C ARG A 255 -17.07 -22.04 37.98
N THR A 256 -15.79 -21.69 37.78
CA THR A 256 -14.72 -21.85 38.78
C THR A 256 -14.73 -20.72 39.81
N LEU A 257 -15.37 -19.60 39.49
CA LEU A 257 -15.35 -18.34 40.22
C LEU A 257 -13.91 -17.82 40.44
N THR A 258 -13.04 -18.09 39.47
CA THR A 258 -11.64 -17.63 39.41
C THR A 258 -11.09 -17.70 37.98
N PRO A 259 -10.32 -16.70 37.53
CA PRO A 259 -9.72 -16.72 36.19
C PRO A 259 -8.44 -17.58 36.10
N GLU A 260 -8.02 -18.24 37.18
CA GLU A 260 -6.83 -19.12 37.21
C GLU A 260 -6.86 -20.22 36.13
N GLY A 261 -8.04 -20.71 35.80
CA GLY A 261 -8.25 -21.77 34.81
C GLY A 261 -8.62 -21.27 33.42
N GLU A 262 -8.64 -19.96 33.19
CA GLU A 262 -9.16 -19.38 31.96
C GLU A 262 -8.28 -19.72 30.75
N LEU A 263 -8.92 -20.02 29.62
CA LEU A 263 -8.24 -20.37 28.39
C LEU A 263 -8.11 -19.14 27.48
N ALA A 264 -7.13 -19.17 26.58
CA ALA A 264 -6.87 -18.03 25.69
C ALA A 264 -8.02 -17.77 24.70
N PHE A 265 -8.85 -18.79 24.39
CA PHE A 265 -9.92 -18.75 23.40
C PHE A 265 -11.34 -18.88 24.00
N THR A 266 -11.49 -18.66 25.31
CA THR A 266 -12.79 -18.64 25.99
C THR A 266 -13.30 -17.20 26.17
N GLY A 267 -14.60 -17.01 25.96
CA GLY A 267 -15.28 -15.74 26.19
C GLY A 267 -16.80 -15.91 26.14
N SER A 268 -17.49 -15.38 25.13
CA SER A 268 -18.97 -15.49 25.04
C SER A 268 -19.47 -16.95 24.84
N MET A 269 -20.73 -17.18 25.21
CA MET A 269 -21.46 -18.44 24.98
C MET A 269 -22.50 -18.36 23.86
N ASP A 270 -22.81 -17.17 23.35
CA ASP A 270 -23.95 -16.95 22.45
C ASP A 270 -23.65 -17.12 20.96
N SER A 271 -22.36 -17.21 20.60
CA SER A 271 -21.88 -17.30 19.21
C SER A 271 -22.34 -16.16 18.31
N ASN A 272 -22.61 -14.99 18.90
CA ASN A 272 -22.91 -13.79 18.14
C ASN A 272 -21.62 -13.24 17.50
N LEU A 273 -21.75 -12.71 16.28
CA LEU A 273 -20.65 -12.05 15.60
C LEU A 273 -20.58 -10.59 16.05
N GLU A 274 -19.43 -10.19 16.57
CA GLU A 274 -19.16 -8.83 17.04
C GLU A 274 -17.81 -8.31 16.54
N ILE A 275 -17.59 -7.01 16.68
CA ILE A 275 -16.27 -6.40 16.44
C ILE A 275 -15.47 -6.60 17.74
N ASP A 276 -14.49 -7.50 17.71
CA ASP A 276 -13.60 -7.74 18.84
C ASP A 276 -12.58 -6.60 18.93
N ALA A 277 -11.95 -6.29 17.79
CA ALA A 277 -10.88 -5.32 17.72
C ALA A 277 -10.99 -4.40 16.49
N LEU A 278 -10.61 -3.14 16.67
CA LEU A 278 -10.52 -2.15 15.59
C LEU A 278 -9.28 -1.29 15.82
N LEU A 279 -8.20 -1.62 15.10
CA LEU A 279 -6.89 -1.00 15.29
C LEU A 279 -6.38 -0.39 13.98
N TYR A 280 -5.77 0.78 14.08
CA TYR A 280 -5.02 1.38 12.99
C TYR A 280 -3.58 1.61 13.38
N THR A 281 -2.69 0.91 12.69
CA THR A 281 -1.25 0.94 12.90
C THR A 281 -0.57 1.64 11.74
N PHE A 282 0.21 2.67 12.01
CA PHE A 282 0.92 3.43 10.97
C PHE A 282 2.31 3.87 11.43
N PRO A 283 3.28 3.94 10.50
CA PRO A 283 4.62 4.40 10.83
C PRO A 283 4.67 5.94 10.88
N VAL A 284 5.47 6.46 11.80
CA VAL A 284 5.89 7.86 11.87
C VAL A 284 7.41 7.91 11.68
N GLY A 285 7.82 8.14 10.44
CA GLY A 285 9.21 7.94 10.00
C GLY A 285 9.58 6.46 9.93
N ASP A 286 10.88 6.14 9.98
CA ASP A 286 11.36 4.77 9.74
C ASP A 286 11.50 3.92 11.02
N ARG A 287 11.32 4.54 12.19
CA ARG A 287 11.66 3.94 13.51
C ARG A 287 10.55 4.03 14.54
N THR A 288 9.44 4.66 14.20
CA THR A 288 8.32 4.82 15.13
C THR A 288 7.07 4.23 14.51
N GLN A 289 6.36 3.41 15.27
CA GLN A 289 5.05 2.88 14.94
C GLN A 289 4.06 3.41 15.96
N VAL A 290 2.91 3.86 15.47
CA VAL A 290 1.79 4.30 16.30
C VAL A 290 0.63 3.35 16.05
N VAL A 291 -0.02 2.92 17.12
CA VAL A 291 -1.22 2.10 17.11
C VAL A 291 -2.33 2.92 17.74
N VAL A 292 -3.44 3.10 17.01
CA VAL A 292 -4.66 3.71 17.53
C VAL A 292 -5.72 2.62 17.59
N ALA A 293 -6.15 2.26 18.79
CA ALA A 293 -7.20 1.28 19.02
C ALA A 293 -8.52 2.00 19.28
N ALA A 294 -9.51 1.82 18.41
CA ALA A 294 -10.86 2.29 18.65
C ALA A 294 -11.66 1.31 19.53
N ASN A 295 -11.33 0.01 19.47
CA ASN A 295 -11.88 -1.05 20.28
C ASN A 295 -10.88 -2.21 20.39
N GLY A 296 -10.90 -2.94 21.50
CA GLY A 296 -10.16 -4.20 21.66
C GLY A 296 -8.65 -4.10 21.44
N GLY A 297 -8.02 -2.96 21.72
CA GLY A 297 -6.56 -2.88 21.73
C GLY A 297 -6.02 -3.48 23.02
N ASP A 298 -4.85 -4.08 22.95
CA ASP A 298 -4.11 -4.67 24.05
C ASP A 298 -2.65 -4.16 24.06
N ALA A 299 -1.95 -4.37 25.18
CA ALA A 299 -0.58 -3.91 25.32
C ALA A 299 0.38 -4.56 24.29
N ASP A 300 0.13 -5.81 23.89
CA ASP A 300 0.96 -6.56 22.93
C ASP A 300 0.88 -6.02 21.50
N ASP A 301 -0.14 -5.22 21.17
CA ASP A 301 -0.23 -4.59 19.84
C ASP A 301 0.90 -3.58 19.58
N PHE A 302 1.49 -3.03 20.65
CA PHE A 302 2.52 -1.99 20.56
C PHE A 302 3.71 -2.22 21.51
N THR A 303 3.77 -3.36 22.22
CA THR A 303 4.88 -3.72 23.09
C THR A 303 5.36 -5.14 22.81
N ASN A 304 6.64 -5.39 23.05
CA ASN A 304 7.15 -6.76 23.10
C ASN A 304 6.88 -7.35 24.49
N THR A 305 6.04 -8.37 24.60
CA THR A 305 5.61 -8.97 25.88
C THR A 305 6.69 -9.80 26.58
N MET A 306 7.89 -9.94 25.99
CA MET A 306 9.00 -10.75 26.51
C MET A 306 8.67 -12.25 26.59
N ASN A 307 7.69 -12.75 25.81
CA ASN A 307 7.34 -14.17 25.77
C ASN A 307 7.22 -14.73 24.34
N PRO A 308 8.35 -14.90 23.61
CA PRO A 308 8.32 -15.17 22.17
C PRO A 308 7.77 -16.56 21.77
N TYR A 309 7.58 -17.49 22.70
CA TYR A 309 7.20 -18.87 22.39
C TYR A 309 5.76 -19.22 22.76
N LEU A 310 5.26 -18.61 23.82
CA LEU A 310 3.95 -18.93 24.39
C LEU A 310 2.96 -17.79 24.19
N ASP A 311 3.41 -16.59 23.84
CA ASP A 311 2.50 -15.52 23.53
C ASP A 311 1.70 -15.80 22.26
N GLY A 312 0.46 -15.32 22.29
CA GLY A 312 -0.57 -15.59 21.32
C GLY A 312 -1.94 -15.44 21.94
N ASP A 313 -2.93 -15.38 21.08
CA ASP A 313 -4.33 -15.16 21.45
C ASP A 313 -5.16 -16.45 21.47
N GLY A 314 -4.55 -17.64 21.32
CA GLY A 314 -5.22 -18.92 21.54
C GLY A 314 -5.15 -19.91 20.37
N ALA A 315 -5.05 -19.45 19.11
CA ALA A 315 -4.74 -20.36 18.00
C ALA A 315 -3.24 -20.59 17.83
N SER A 316 -2.46 -19.63 18.31
CA SER A 316 -1.03 -19.74 18.55
C SER A 316 -0.75 -19.43 20.01
N GLY A 317 0.43 -19.83 20.48
CA GLY A 317 0.84 -19.65 21.87
C GLY A 317 0.28 -20.69 22.83
N ALA A 318 0.13 -20.30 24.10
CA ALA A 318 -0.33 -21.17 25.16
C ALA A 318 -1.86 -21.30 25.19
N VAL A 319 -2.33 -22.48 25.59
CA VAL A 319 -3.77 -22.77 25.75
C VAL A 319 -4.38 -21.99 26.93
N SER A 320 -3.61 -21.79 27.99
CA SER A 320 -4.06 -21.01 29.16
C SER A 320 -3.72 -19.54 28.99
N ARG A 321 -4.69 -18.65 29.27
CA ARG A 321 -4.49 -17.19 29.26
C ARG A 321 -3.40 -16.73 30.24
N PHE A 322 -3.14 -17.49 31.30
CA PHE A 322 -2.04 -17.17 32.22
C PHE A 322 -0.66 -17.32 31.57
N ALA A 323 -0.53 -18.29 30.66
CA ALA A 323 0.77 -18.70 30.13
C ALA A 323 1.16 -17.98 28.83
N THR A 324 0.22 -17.28 28.20
CA THR A 324 0.45 -16.50 26.97
C THR A 324 1.45 -15.38 27.22
N ARG A 325 1.27 -14.59 28.27
CA ARG A 325 2.15 -13.45 28.55
C ARG A 325 2.15 -13.09 30.03
N PRO A 326 3.17 -12.36 30.52
CA PRO A 326 3.17 -11.83 31.87
C PRO A 326 1.86 -11.06 32.17
N PRO A 327 1.13 -11.37 33.26
CA PRO A 327 -0.21 -10.83 33.47
C PRO A 327 -0.32 -9.30 33.55
N ILE A 328 0.79 -8.61 33.84
CA ILE A 328 0.86 -7.15 33.89
C ILE A 328 0.37 -6.47 32.60
N TYR A 329 0.52 -7.12 31.44
CA TYR A 329 0.09 -6.57 30.15
C TYR A 329 -1.44 -6.51 30.02
N TYR A 330 -2.20 -7.41 30.69
CA TYR A 330 -3.67 -7.41 30.67
C TYR A 330 -4.29 -6.21 31.40
N LEU A 331 -3.49 -5.44 32.16
CA LEU A 331 -3.93 -4.19 32.77
C LEU A 331 -4.07 -3.03 31.77
N VAL A 332 -3.55 -3.18 30.55
CA VAL A 332 -3.58 -2.14 29.51
C VAL A 332 -4.31 -2.68 28.30
N ARG A 333 -5.60 -2.37 28.22
CA ARG A 333 -6.51 -2.84 27.17
C ARG A 333 -7.68 -1.90 26.91
N GLY A 334 -8.35 -2.09 25.78
CA GLY A 334 -9.50 -1.33 25.31
C GLY A 334 -9.16 -0.30 24.22
N ALA A 335 -9.79 0.86 24.27
CA ALA A 335 -9.58 1.93 23.28
C ALA A 335 -8.47 2.88 23.72
N GLY A 336 -7.65 3.38 22.79
CA GLY A 336 -6.61 4.36 23.12
C GLY A 336 -5.47 4.40 22.10
N VAL A 337 -4.27 4.69 22.58
CA VAL A 337 -3.08 4.83 21.73
C VAL A 337 -1.87 4.14 22.33
N GLY A 338 -1.10 3.50 21.47
CA GLY A 338 0.21 2.93 21.74
C GLY A 338 1.25 3.51 20.79
N VAL A 339 2.48 3.66 21.26
CA VAL A 339 3.62 4.09 20.45
C VAL A 339 4.78 3.16 20.74
N LYS A 340 5.41 2.68 19.69
CA LYS A 340 6.64 1.89 19.74
C LYS A 340 7.73 2.60 18.96
N HIS A 341 8.87 2.85 19.58
CA HIS A 341 10.03 3.50 18.96
C HIS A 341 11.28 2.62 19.09
N THR A 342 11.89 2.29 17.97
CA THR A 342 13.16 1.55 17.91
C THR A 342 14.31 2.52 17.69
N PHE A 343 15.14 2.74 18.71
CA PHE A 343 16.30 3.63 18.58
C PHE A 343 17.39 3.01 17.69
N ASN A 344 17.50 1.69 17.74
CA ASN A 344 18.37 0.84 16.94
C ASN A 344 17.90 -0.62 17.07
N ASP A 345 18.60 -1.55 16.44
CA ASP A 345 18.26 -2.99 16.43
C ASP A 345 18.29 -3.67 17.81
N ARG A 346 18.71 -2.96 18.86
CA ARG A 346 18.85 -3.50 20.23
C ARG A 346 18.05 -2.76 21.28
N LEU A 347 17.52 -1.58 21.00
CA LEU A 347 16.86 -0.75 21.99
C LEU A 347 15.52 -0.24 21.47
N GLU A 348 14.46 -0.67 22.15
CA GLU A 348 13.08 -0.30 21.88
C GLU A 348 12.48 0.37 23.11
N PHE A 349 11.65 1.37 22.88
CA PHE A 349 10.82 1.99 23.90
C PHE A 349 9.36 1.99 23.44
N SER A 350 8.47 1.59 24.35
CA SER A 350 7.04 1.63 24.12
C SER A 350 6.32 2.44 25.20
N LEU A 351 5.30 3.17 24.78
CA LEU A 351 4.40 3.93 25.65
C LEU A 351 2.97 3.68 25.20
N GLY A 352 2.05 3.45 26.13
CA GLY A 352 0.64 3.29 25.79
C GLY A 352 -0.30 3.77 26.88
N TYR A 353 -1.49 4.16 26.45
CA TYR A 353 -2.62 4.50 27.32
C TYR A 353 -3.89 3.98 26.66
N LEU A 354 -4.52 3.00 27.30
CA LEU A 354 -5.76 2.37 26.87
C LEU A 354 -6.82 2.45 27.97
N VAL A 355 -8.09 2.48 27.57
CA VAL A 355 -9.25 2.55 28.45
C VAL A 355 -10.30 1.53 28.09
N GLU A 356 -10.92 0.94 29.10
CA GLU A 356 -12.15 0.18 28.90
C GLU A 356 -13.35 1.14 28.83
N ASN A 357 -14.34 0.79 28.00
CA ASN A 357 -15.57 1.58 27.83
C ASN A 357 -15.30 3.06 27.47
N GLY A 358 -14.28 3.32 26.65
CA GLY A 358 -13.90 4.67 26.22
C GLY A 358 -15.01 5.45 25.49
N ASN A 359 -15.98 4.73 24.91
CA ASN A 359 -17.16 5.27 24.25
C ASN A 359 -18.32 5.61 25.20
N ASN A 360 -18.22 5.29 26.49
CA ASN A 360 -19.27 5.52 27.48
C ASN A 360 -19.21 6.96 28.04
N PRO A 361 -20.23 7.80 27.79
CA PRO A 361 -20.23 9.21 28.20
C PRO A 361 -20.67 9.44 29.66
N ASN A 362 -20.93 8.39 30.43
CA ASN A 362 -21.37 8.51 31.82
C ASN A 362 -20.27 9.05 32.74
N LEU A 363 -20.66 9.55 33.92
CA LEU A 363 -19.72 9.99 34.96
C LEU A 363 -18.83 8.83 35.42
N ASN A 364 -17.54 9.08 35.68
CA ASN A 364 -16.53 8.07 36.00
C ASN A 364 -16.36 7.02 34.89
N SER A 365 -16.50 7.44 33.63
CA SER A 365 -16.34 6.59 32.43
C SER A 365 -15.69 7.38 31.30
N GLY A 366 -15.40 6.71 30.19
CA GLY A 366 -14.79 7.32 29.03
C GLY A 366 -13.27 7.49 29.16
N LEU A 367 -12.70 8.29 28.28
CA LEU A 367 -11.25 8.30 28.00
C LEU A 367 -10.36 8.83 29.13
N PHE A 368 -10.86 9.73 29.98
CA PHE A 368 -10.04 10.43 30.96
C PHE A 368 -10.58 10.38 32.40
N ASP A 369 -11.78 9.84 32.58
CA ASP A 369 -12.46 9.76 33.88
C ASP A 369 -12.87 8.30 34.22
N GLY A 370 -12.60 7.36 33.32
CA GLY A 370 -12.92 5.94 33.47
C GLY A 370 -11.72 5.06 33.87
N SER A 371 -11.94 3.74 33.84
CA SER A 371 -10.87 2.75 34.00
C SER A 371 -9.83 2.90 32.91
N TYR A 372 -8.55 2.85 33.28
CA TYR A 372 -7.45 2.98 32.32
C TYR A 372 -6.27 2.08 32.69
N GLY A 373 -5.45 1.81 31.68
CA GLY A 373 -4.12 1.24 31.83
C GLY A 373 -3.10 2.09 31.07
N ALA A 374 -2.02 2.46 31.75
CA ALA A 374 -0.90 3.19 31.19
C ALA A 374 0.38 2.38 31.34
N ILE A 375 1.14 2.20 30.27
CA ILE A 375 2.38 1.42 30.25
C ILE A 375 3.53 2.24 29.69
N ALA A 376 4.70 2.10 30.31
CA ALA A 376 5.97 2.51 29.75
C ALA A 376 6.94 1.33 29.82
N GLN A 377 7.59 1.02 28.70
CA GLN A 377 8.48 -0.13 28.59
C GLN A 377 9.75 0.22 27.84
N VAL A 378 10.89 -0.25 28.35
CA VAL A 378 12.17 -0.25 27.65
C VAL A 378 12.61 -1.69 27.46
N VAL A 379 12.91 -2.07 26.22
CA VAL A 379 13.46 -3.39 25.90
C VAL A 379 14.88 -3.22 25.36
N TYR A 380 15.82 -3.94 25.98
CA TYR A 380 17.19 -4.05 25.51
C TYR A 380 17.49 -5.49 25.08
N GLN A 381 17.88 -5.64 23.82
CA GLN A 381 18.12 -6.92 23.14
C GLN A 381 19.62 -6.99 22.75
N PRO A 382 20.53 -7.36 23.68
CA PRO A 382 21.96 -7.43 23.38
C PRO A 382 22.32 -8.51 22.34
N SER A 383 21.49 -9.54 22.21
CA SER A 383 21.59 -10.59 21.18
C SER A 383 20.20 -11.17 20.87
N GLU A 384 20.09 -11.94 19.79
CA GLU A 384 18.83 -12.61 19.40
C GLU A 384 18.28 -13.58 20.46
N GLN A 385 19.12 -14.04 21.39
CA GLN A 385 18.75 -15.01 22.43
C GLN A 385 18.42 -14.36 23.78
N ILE A 386 18.74 -13.08 23.96
CA ILE A 386 18.62 -12.39 25.24
C ILE A 386 17.84 -11.09 25.04
N SER A 387 16.69 -11.00 25.69
CA SER A 387 15.90 -9.77 25.84
C SER A 387 15.84 -9.41 27.32
N ILE A 388 16.00 -8.13 27.64
CA ILE A 388 15.80 -7.59 28.98
C ILE A 388 14.78 -6.47 28.87
N GLY A 389 13.64 -6.63 29.52
CA GLY A 389 12.59 -5.63 29.59
C GLY A 389 12.53 -4.96 30.97
N LEU A 390 12.38 -3.63 30.98
CA LEU A 390 11.92 -2.88 32.15
C LEU A 390 10.56 -2.29 31.81
N THR A 391 9.52 -2.81 32.46
CA THR A 391 8.12 -2.44 32.23
C THR A 391 7.56 -1.82 33.49
N TYR A 392 6.85 -0.70 33.34
CA TYR A 392 6.07 -0.06 34.40
C TYR A 392 4.64 0.10 33.93
N VAL A 393 3.69 -0.37 34.73
CA VAL A 393 2.26 -0.18 34.47
C VAL A 393 1.59 0.53 35.62
N ASN A 394 0.84 1.59 35.28
CA ASN A 394 -0.10 2.24 36.18
C ASN A 394 -1.51 2.00 35.64
N ALA A 395 -2.36 1.32 36.40
CA ALA A 395 -3.71 1.02 35.98
C ALA A 395 -4.72 1.38 37.07
N TYR A 396 -5.89 1.86 36.65
CA TYR A 396 -7.00 2.21 37.49
C TYR A 396 -8.21 1.37 37.08
N ASN A 397 -8.80 0.64 38.05
CA ASN A 397 -9.96 -0.21 37.85
C ASN A 397 -9.81 -1.20 36.67
N GLN A 398 -8.62 -1.81 36.59
CA GLN A 398 -8.28 -2.88 35.66
C GLN A 398 -7.75 -4.08 36.45
N ASP A 399 -8.15 -5.27 36.03
CA ASP A 399 -7.71 -6.54 36.60
C ASP A 399 -6.78 -7.27 35.62
N LEU A 400 -5.97 -8.19 36.14
CA LEU A 400 -4.99 -8.97 35.38
C LEU A 400 -5.64 -10.02 34.46
N GLN A 401 -6.97 -10.23 34.56
CA GLN A 401 -7.76 -11.24 33.83
C GLN A 401 -7.29 -12.69 34.01
N THR A 402 -6.32 -12.94 34.88
CA THR A 402 -5.73 -14.24 35.13
C THR A 402 -5.11 -14.29 36.52
N GLY A 403 -4.67 -15.48 36.94
CA GLY A 403 -4.21 -15.73 38.30
C GLY A 403 -5.36 -15.68 39.31
N SER A 404 -5.04 -15.62 40.60
CA SER A 404 -6.03 -15.74 41.67
C SER A 404 -6.94 -14.51 41.78
N ASN A 405 -8.13 -14.67 42.37
CA ASN A 405 -9.00 -13.53 42.70
C ASN A 405 -8.30 -12.47 43.57
N HIS A 406 -7.37 -12.85 44.45
CA HIS A 406 -6.63 -11.90 45.28
C HIS A 406 -5.66 -11.02 44.48
N ALA A 407 -5.33 -11.42 43.25
CA ALA A 407 -4.56 -10.61 42.32
C ALA A 407 -5.46 -9.71 41.45
N ASN A 408 -6.77 -9.96 41.41
CA ASN A 408 -7.78 -9.27 40.61
C ASN A 408 -8.76 -8.54 41.55
N LEU A 409 -8.26 -7.47 42.19
CA LEU A 409 -8.92 -6.81 43.30
C LEU A 409 -10.12 -5.95 42.89
N PHE A 410 -10.16 -5.42 41.66
CA PHE A 410 -11.20 -4.50 41.25
C PHE A 410 -12.57 -5.22 41.19
N ASN A 411 -12.66 -6.31 40.45
CA ASN A 411 -13.88 -7.11 40.36
C ASN A 411 -14.23 -7.77 41.72
N GLN A 412 -13.23 -8.11 42.53
CA GLN A 412 -13.48 -8.72 43.83
C GLN A 412 -14.06 -7.75 44.87
N LEU A 413 -13.56 -6.51 44.91
CA LEU A 413 -13.95 -5.52 45.92
C LEU A 413 -15.12 -4.64 45.47
N GLY A 414 -15.30 -4.44 44.16
CA GLY A 414 -16.25 -3.46 43.62
C GLY A 414 -15.96 -2.03 44.06
N LEU A 415 -14.70 -1.75 44.41
CA LEU A 415 -14.21 -0.46 44.88
C LEU A 415 -13.13 0.06 43.91
N PRO A 416 -12.89 1.38 43.87
CA PRO A 416 -11.78 1.92 43.10
C PRO A 416 -10.43 1.33 43.51
N VAL A 417 -9.65 0.82 42.56
CA VAL A 417 -8.33 0.22 42.76
C VAL A 417 -7.31 0.86 41.83
N VAL A 418 -6.14 1.18 42.37
CA VAL A 418 -4.96 1.58 41.58
C VAL A 418 -3.90 0.50 41.72
N SER A 419 -3.46 -0.03 40.57
CA SER A 419 -2.39 -1.02 40.46
C SER A 419 -1.13 -0.36 39.91
N ASN A 420 -0.01 -0.54 40.60
CA ASN A 420 1.32 -0.14 40.12
C ASN A 420 2.20 -1.39 40.10
N SER A 421 2.68 -1.75 38.91
CA SER A 421 3.38 -3.00 38.66
C SER A 421 4.69 -2.79 37.90
#